data_AF-A0A6I7MYW2-F1
#
_entry.id   AF-A0A6I7MYW2-F1
#
_cell.length_a   1.000
_cell.length_b   1.000
_cell.length_c   1.000
_cell.angle_alpha   90.00
_cell.angle_beta   90.00
_cell.angle_gamma   90.00
#
_symmetry.space_group_name_H-M   'P 1'
#
loop_
_entity.id
_entity.type
_entity.pdbx_description
1 polymer ?
#
loop_
_entity_poly.entity_id
_entity_poly.type
_entity_poly.pdbx_seq_one_letter_code
_entity_poly.pdbx_strand_id
1 'polypeptide(L)'
;MSLLIAGVIYLLEYFFDPYWIHEKVWIILSFFVILTWLTGMFTHYLLGISKENSVNILLGAIGIRLLASIGFVAVMLVLKLENIIWFVVNFFIIYFFYLLFDIYGVIANLRPNSK
;
A
#
# COMPACT_ATOMS: atom_id res chain seq x y z
N MET A 1 -4.42 0.16 10.00
CA MET A 1 -3.00 -0.08 9.65
C MET A 1 -2.28 1.22 9.26
N SER A 2 -2.84 2.03 8.36
CA SER A 2 -2.27 3.33 7.97
C SER A 2 -1.95 4.26 9.15
N LEU A 3 -2.83 4.34 10.15
CA LEU A 3 -2.61 5.14 11.36
C LEU A 3 -1.43 4.64 12.22
N LEU A 4 -1.17 3.33 12.24
CA LEU A 4 -0.03 2.77 12.95
C LEU A 4 1.28 3.16 12.25
N ILE A 5 1.33 3.04 10.93
CA ILE A 5 2.50 3.49 10.15
C ILE A 5 2.72 4.99 10.34
N ALA A 6 1.65 5.80 10.24
CA ALA A 6 1.73 7.24 10.45
C ALA A 6 2.31 7.59 11.84
N GLY A 7 1.83 6.91 12.88
CA GLY A 7 2.33 7.12 14.25
C GLY A 7 3.79 6.73 14.41
N VAL A 8 4.23 5.63 13.79
CA VAL A 8 5.65 5.20 13.81
C VAL A 8 6.55 6.19 13.07
N ILE A 9 6.14 6.66 11.88
CA ILE A 9 6.89 7.68 11.13
C ILE A 9 7.01 8.96 11.93
N TYR A 10 5.90 9.45 12.51
CA TYR A 10 5.89 10.65 13.33
C TYR A 10 6.81 10.55 14.56
N LEU A 11 6.79 9.40 15.25
CA LEU A 11 7.69 9.13 16.38
C LEU A 11 9.16 9.13 15.94
N LEU A 12 9.48 8.51 14.79
CA LEU A 12 10.84 8.47 14.26
C LEU A 12 11.35 9.86 13.86
N GLU A 13 10.53 10.66 13.18
CA GLU A 13 10.87 12.04 12.83
C GLU A 13 11.09 12.89 14.09
N TYR A 14 10.21 12.77 15.09
CA TYR A 14 10.28 13.57 16.31
C TYR A 14 11.52 13.26 17.17
N PHE A 15 11.93 12.00 17.28
CA PHE A 15 13.03 11.60 18.16
C PHE A 15 14.40 11.54 17.48
N PHE A 16 14.47 11.27 16.17
CA PHE A 16 15.73 10.95 15.50
C PHE A 16 16.11 11.88 14.36
N ASP A 17 15.23 12.81 13.95
CA ASP A 17 15.36 13.70 12.78
C ASP A 17 16.18 13.10 11.62
N PRO A 18 15.78 11.91 11.12
CA PRO A 18 16.79 11.08 10.52
C PRO A 18 16.83 11.29 9.00
N TYR A 19 18.04 11.52 8.48
CA TYR A 19 18.34 11.79 7.06
C TYR A 19 17.77 10.75 6.07
N TRP A 20 17.53 9.51 6.52
CA TRP A 20 16.98 8.44 5.69
C TRP A 20 15.46 8.51 5.44
N ILE A 21 14.73 9.38 6.14
CA ILE A 21 13.30 9.62 5.88
C ILE A 21 13.21 10.70 4.82
N HIS A 22 12.59 10.38 3.69
CA HIS A 22 12.44 11.36 2.63
C HIS A 22 11.35 12.37 3.00
N GLU A 23 11.57 13.65 2.69
CA GLU A 23 10.62 14.76 2.89
C GLU A 23 9.20 14.49 2.32
N LYS A 24 9.09 13.61 1.32
CA LYS A 24 7.82 13.29 0.65
C LYS A 24 7.19 11.99 1.19
N VAL A 25 7.65 11.47 2.33
CA VAL A 25 7.10 10.28 2.98
C VAL A 25 5.61 10.41 3.26
N TRP A 26 5.16 11.61 3.64
CA TRP A 26 3.74 11.91 3.85
C TRP A 26 2.93 11.84 2.55
N ILE A 27 3.51 12.21 1.40
CA ILE A 27 2.88 12.03 0.09
C ILE A 27 2.76 10.54 -0.23
N ILE A 28 3.83 9.76 -0.03
CA ILE A 28 3.81 8.31 -0.21
C ILE A 28 2.72 7.68 0.65
N LEU A 29 2.63 8.07 1.93
CA LEU A 29 1.63 7.55 2.84
C LEU A 29 0.21 7.91 2.38
N SER A 30 -0.02 9.16 1.98
CA SER A 30 -1.31 9.62 1.48
C SER A 30 -1.75 8.85 0.23
N PHE A 31 -0.82 8.56 -0.69
CA PHE A 31 -1.06 7.72 -1.86
C PHE A 31 -1.54 6.33 -1.45
N PHE A 32 -0.86 5.67 -0.50
CA PHE A 32 -1.28 4.34 -0.03
C PHE A 32 -2.62 4.35 0.71
N VAL A 33 -2.94 5.41 1.46
CA VAL A 33 -4.25 5.57 2.11
C VAL A 33 -5.35 5.65 1.07
N ILE A 34 -5.20 6.52 0.06
CA ILE A 34 -6.18 6.69 -1.01
C ILE A 34 -6.33 5.39 -1.80
N LEU A 35 -5.21 4.75 -2.16
CA LEU A 35 -5.21 3.52 -2.92
C LEU A 35 -5.87 2.37 -2.14
N THR A 36 -5.63 2.29 -0.84
CA THR A 36 -6.27 1.30 0.05
C THR A 36 -7.77 1.53 0.14
N TRP A 37 -8.19 2.78 0.31
CA TRP A 37 -9.61 3.12 0.35
C TRP A 37 -10.31 2.79 -0.98
N LEU A 38 -9.70 3.16 -2.11
CA LEU A 38 -10.23 2.89 -3.44
C LEU A 38 -10.35 1.39 -3.71
N THR A 39 -9.26 0.64 -3.49
CA THR A 39 -9.26 -0.82 -3.70
C THR A 39 -10.21 -1.54 -2.75
N GLY A 40 -10.34 -1.08 -1.50
CA GLY A 40 -11.32 -1.60 -0.54
C GLY A 40 -12.76 -1.36 -0.98
N MET A 41 -13.08 -0.16 -1.46
CA MET A 41 -14.40 0.18 -1.98
C MET A 41 -14.76 -0.66 -3.20
N PHE A 42 -13.85 -0.81 -4.16
CA PHE A 42 -14.04 -1.70 -5.32
C PHE A 42 -14.27 -3.14 -4.87
N THR A 43 -13.41 -3.66 -3.99
CA THR A 43 -13.53 -5.03 -3.49
C THR A 43 -14.88 -5.26 -2.81
N HIS A 44 -15.31 -4.35 -1.94
CA HIS A 44 -16.60 -4.45 -1.25
C HIS A 44 -17.78 -4.44 -2.23
N TYR A 45 -17.75 -3.57 -3.23
CA TYR A 45 -18.77 -3.49 -4.26
C TYR A 45 -18.84 -4.77 -5.11
N LEU A 46 -17.70 -5.25 -5.61
CA LEU A 46 -17.62 -6.46 -6.43
C LEU A 46 -18.03 -7.73 -5.65
N LEU A 47 -17.63 -7.84 -4.38
CA LEU A 47 -18.04 -8.95 -3.51
C LEU A 47 -19.55 -8.95 -3.23
N GLY A 48 -20.21 -7.78 -3.24
CA GLY A 48 -21.66 -7.67 -3.12
C GLY A 48 -22.41 -8.26 -4.33
N ILE A 49 -21.76 -8.29 -5.50
CA ILE A 49 -22.34 -8.78 -6.76
C ILE A 49 -22.03 -10.28 -6.97
N SER A 50 -20.81 -10.72 -6.67
CA SER A 50 -20.40 -12.13 -6.89
C SER A 50 -19.47 -12.66 -5.80
N LYS A 51 -20.07 -13.12 -4.68
CA LYS A 51 -19.33 -13.76 -3.57
C LYS A 51 -18.52 -14.99 -3.99
N GLU A 52 -19.00 -15.71 -5.00
CA GLU A 52 -18.35 -16.93 -5.52
C GLU A 52 -16.96 -16.65 -6.09
N ASN A 53 -16.75 -15.43 -6.63
CA ASN A 53 -15.48 -15.03 -7.25
C ASN A 53 -14.59 -14.20 -6.31
N SER A 54 -14.81 -14.32 -5.00
CA SER A 54 -14.17 -13.50 -3.97
C SER A 54 -12.64 -13.50 -4.03
N VAL A 55 -12.04 -14.66 -4.28
CA VAL A 55 -10.58 -14.81 -4.43
C VAL A 55 -10.06 -14.02 -5.63
N ASN A 56 -10.73 -14.14 -6.78
CA ASN A 56 -10.33 -13.44 -8.01
C ASN A 56 -10.48 -11.92 -7.87
N ILE A 57 -11.51 -11.46 -7.17
CA ILE A 57 -11.72 -10.04 -6.86
C ILE A 57 -10.58 -9.52 -5.97
N LEU A 58 -10.22 -10.27 -4.92
CA LEU A 58 -9.13 -9.90 -4.01
C LEU A 58 -7.77 -9.87 -4.73
N LEU A 59 -7.47 -10.89 -5.54
CA LEU A 59 -6.25 -10.93 -6.35
C LEU A 59 -6.20 -9.79 -7.36
N GLY A 60 -7.33 -9.47 -8.01
CA GLY A 60 -7.46 -8.32 -8.90
C GLY A 60 -7.18 -6.99 -8.19
N ALA A 61 -7.68 -6.81 -6.95
CA ALA A 61 -7.42 -5.62 -6.15
C ALA A 61 -5.93 -5.47 -5.81
N ILE A 62 -5.24 -6.57 -5.47
CA ILE A 62 -3.78 -6.58 -5.26
C ILE A 62 -3.04 -6.22 -6.56
N GLY A 63 -3.48 -6.76 -7.70
CA GLY A 63 -2.92 -6.45 -9.02
C GLY A 63 -3.05 -4.97 -9.39
N ILE A 64 -4.23 -4.39 -9.19
CA ILE A 64 -4.48 -2.94 -9.39
C ILE A 64 -3.56 -2.11 -8.48
N ARG A 65 -3.41 -2.52 -7.21
CA ARG A 65 -2.53 -1.83 -6.26
C ARG A 65 -1.07 -1.87 -6.70
N LEU A 66 -0.58 -3.00 -7.21
CA LEU A 66 0.76 -3.14 -7.76
C LEU A 66 0.96 -2.20 -8.96
N LEU A 67 0.05 -2.23 -9.93
CA LEU A 67 0.13 -1.38 -11.13
C LEU A 67 0.08 0.11 -10.79
N ALA A 68 -0.83 0.51 -9.90
CA ALA A 68 -0.92 1.90 -9.42
C ALA A 68 0.36 2.34 -8.71
N SER A 69 0.98 1.46 -7.91
CA SER A 69 2.23 1.72 -7.20
C SER A 69 3.39 1.93 -8.17
N ILE A 70 3.51 1.08 -9.20
CA ILE A 70 4.53 1.23 -10.25
C ILE A 70 4.32 2.56 -11.00
N GLY A 71 3.08 2.87 -11.39
CA GLY A 71 2.75 4.13 -12.07
C GLY A 71 3.10 5.35 -11.22
N PHE A 72 2.79 5.32 -9.93
CA PHE A 72 3.12 6.41 -9.01
C PHE A 72 4.62 6.63 -8.89
N VAL A 73 5.41 5.57 -8.69
CA VAL A 73 6.87 5.68 -8.64
C VAL A 73 7.42 6.22 -9.95
N ALA A 74 6.94 5.72 -11.10
CA ALA A 74 7.37 6.21 -12.41
C ALA A 74 7.09 7.71 -12.59
N VAL A 75 5.90 8.19 -12.23
CA VAL A 75 5.55 9.63 -12.27
C VAL A 75 6.49 10.44 -11.37
N MET A 76 6.73 9.97 -10.15
CA MET A 76 7.60 10.65 -9.17
C MET A 76 9.06 10.69 -9.62
N LEU A 77 9.55 9.67 -10.34
CA LEU A 77 10.88 9.66 -10.95
C LEU A 77 10.99 10.68 -12.09
N VAL A 78 9.96 10.81 -12.93
CA VAL A 78 9.92 11.80 -14.03
C VAL A 78 9.92 13.23 -13.49
N LEU A 79 9.32 13.47 -12.32
CA LEU A 79 9.30 14.77 -11.64
C LEU A 79 10.67 15.20 -11.07
N LYS A 80 11.73 14.40 -11.26
CA LYS A 80 13.12 14.69 -10.83
C LYS A 80 13.22 15.09 -9.35
N LEU A 81 12.67 14.25 -8.48
CA LEU A 81 12.82 14.43 -7.04
C LEU A 81 14.29 14.40 -6.64
N GLU A 82 14.66 15.22 -5.66
CA GLU A 82 15.94 15.10 -4.97
C GLU A 82 15.98 13.80 -4.18
N ASN A 83 17.16 13.23 -3.92
CA ASN A 83 17.32 12.03 -3.09
C ASN A 83 16.45 10.82 -3.49
N ILE A 84 16.32 10.57 -4.80
CA ILE A 84 15.52 9.48 -5.40
C ILE A 84 15.70 8.13 -4.69
N ILE A 85 16.93 7.78 -4.31
CA ILE A 85 17.23 6.51 -3.64
C ILE A 85 16.43 6.38 -2.35
N TRP A 86 16.44 7.41 -1.49
CA TRP A 86 15.68 7.41 -0.25
C TRP A 86 14.18 7.43 -0.49
N PHE A 87 13.72 8.11 -1.54
CA PHE A 87 12.30 8.08 -1.92
C PHE A 87 11.85 6.66 -2.23
N VAL A 88 12.59 5.96 -3.09
CA VAL A 88 12.29 4.60 -3.52
C VAL A 88 12.33 3.64 -2.32
N VAL A 89 13.34 3.75 -1.46
CA VAL A 89 13.45 2.91 -0.25
C VAL A 89 12.27 3.11 0.69
N ASN A 90 11.93 4.36 1.03
CA ASN A 90 10.77 4.66 1.88
C ASN A 90 9.47 4.16 1.25
N PHE A 91 9.32 4.31 -0.07
CA PHE A 91 8.18 3.82 -0.82
C PHE A 91 8.04 2.30 -0.70
N PHE A 92 9.11 1.55 -0.96
CA PHE A 92 9.08 0.08 -0.90
C PHE A 92 8.86 -0.45 0.51
N ILE A 93 9.42 0.19 1.54
CA ILE A 93 9.17 -0.19 2.93
C ILE A 93 7.68 -0.07 3.25
N ILE A 94 7.07 1.09 2.97
CA ILE A 94 5.63 1.30 3.21
C ILE A 94 4.81 0.32 2.35
N TYR A 95 5.16 0.17 1.07
CA TYR A 95 4.51 -0.78 0.17
C TYR A 95 4.50 -2.21 0.71
N PHE A 96 5.65 -2.71 1.18
CA PHE A 96 5.75 -4.07 1.72
C PHE A 96 4.94 -4.26 2.98
N PHE A 97 4.90 -3.25 3.87
CA PHE A 97 4.00 -3.29 5.01
C PHE A 97 2.55 -3.47 4.56
N TYR A 98 2.05 -2.67 3.61
CA TYR A 98 0.68 -2.83 3.09
C TYR A 98 0.46 -4.18 2.38
N LEU A 99 1.42 -4.62 1.56
CA LEU A 99 1.34 -5.87 0.82
C LEU A 99 1.27 -7.09 1.75
N LEU A 100 2.04 -7.10 2.85
CA LEU A 100 2.00 -8.19 3.82
C LEU A 100 0.58 -8.38 4.37
N PHE A 101 -0.07 -7.31 4.83
CA PHE A 101 -1.44 -7.41 5.35
C PHE A 101 -2.44 -7.87 4.27
N ASP A 102 -2.30 -7.42 3.03
CA ASP A 102 -3.16 -7.88 1.94
C ASP A 102 -3.00 -9.40 1.69
N ILE A 103 -1.76 -9.90 1.62
CA ILE A 103 -1.47 -11.32 1.40
C ILE A 103 -2.02 -12.17 2.56
N TYR A 104 -1.84 -11.73 3.81
CA TYR A 104 -2.43 -12.43 4.96
C TYR A 104 -3.95 -12.48 4.89
N GLY A 105 -4.61 -11.40 4.43
CA GLY A 105 -6.05 -11.35 4.22
C GLY A 105 -6.55 -12.35 3.16
N VAL A 106 -5.81 -12.50 2.06
CA VAL A 106 -6.14 -13.49 1.02
C VAL A 106 -5.95 -14.92 1.53
N ILE A 107 -4.81 -15.22 2.16
CA ILE A 107 -4.51 -16.57 2.68
C ILE A 107 -5.52 -16.98 3.75
N ALA A 108 -5.89 -16.06 4.65
CA ALA A 108 -6.88 -16.33 5.70
C ALA A 108 -8.27 -16.65 5.12
N ASN A 109 -8.68 -15.99 4.02
CA ASN A 109 -9.95 -16.26 3.34
C ASN A 109 -9.92 -17.53 2.48
N LEU A 110 -8.75 -18.02 2.06
CA LEU A 110 -8.59 -19.27 1.33
C LEU A 110 -8.64 -20.52 2.23
N ARG A 111 -8.27 -20.37 3.51
CA ARG A 111 -8.18 -21.48 4.46
C ARG A 111 -9.52 -22.21 4.77
N PRO A 112 -10.70 -21.56 4.81
CA PRO A 112 -11.97 -22.22 5.11
C PRO A 112 -12.51 -23.10 3.97
N ASN A 113 -12.09 -22.87 2.72
CA ASN A 113 -12.62 -23.56 1.52
C ASN A 113 -11.77 -24.76 1.05
N SER A 114 -10.85 -25.26 1.89
CA SER A 114 -10.04 -26.47 1.60
C SER A 114 -10.57 -27.71 2.34
N LYS A 115 -11.87 -27.99 2.22
CA LYS A 115 -12.46 -29.27 2.65
C LYS A 115 -13.25 -29.90 1.52
#